data_AF-A0AAQ3QTE6-F1
#
_entry.id   AF-A0AAQ3QTE6-F1
#
_cell.length_a   1.000
_cell.length_b   1.000
_cell.length_c   1.000
_cell.angle_alpha   90.00
_cell.angle_beta   90.00
_cell.angle_gamma   90.00
#
_symmetry.space_group_name_H-M   'P 1'
#
loop_
_entity.id
_entity.type
_entity.pdbx_description
1 polymer ?
#
loop_
_entity_poly.entity_id
_entity_poly.type
_entity_poly.pdbx_seq_one_letter_code
_entity_poly.pdbx_strand_id
1 'polypeptide(L)'
;MKIAVSILSILLIAAIAAVVFLFIKEQKQAKETEAVAQGFQAEKEEVQKAAEQEISAEKKAKEAAEEKAKAALEAANQSAEAARMAEAALAKQEAQKAEKLKELNARLAREAVARQEAEKAAKNAEAKMQQLQRDLEATERRQAEIAQRLAEKSDTEANRHQEVLAQIEKQKAELASIAEQHNRAQQERKRRIVEQVKLEEEIMEAGGNITIPNYRVWSPNYRPSLSRPKSDSTSN
;
A
#
# COMPACT_ATOMS: atom_id res chain seq x y z
N MET A 1 -30.81 -103.25 -84.36
CA MET A 1 -31.45 -101.99 -83.97
C MET A 1 -31.71 -101.81 -82.46
N LYS A 2 -31.46 -102.80 -81.56
CA LYS A 2 -31.69 -102.66 -80.10
C LYS A 2 -30.51 -102.09 -79.29
N ILE A 3 -29.28 -102.17 -79.81
CA ILE A 3 -28.06 -101.69 -79.11
C ILE A 3 -27.92 -100.16 -79.19
N ALA A 4 -28.36 -99.55 -80.29
CA ALA A 4 -28.28 -98.10 -80.50
C ALA A 4 -29.21 -97.29 -79.56
N VAL A 5 -30.36 -97.84 -79.17
CA VAL A 5 -31.33 -97.17 -78.26
C VAL A 5 -30.88 -97.21 -76.79
N SER A 6 -30.14 -98.26 -76.40
CA SER A 6 -29.62 -98.41 -75.04
C SER A 6 -28.43 -97.49 -74.76
N ILE A 7 -27.52 -97.33 -75.73
CA ILE A 7 -26.40 -96.39 -75.64
C ILE A 7 -26.90 -94.93 -75.61
N LEU A 8 -27.92 -94.60 -76.40
CA LEU A 8 -28.54 -93.27 -76.39
C LEU A 8 -29.20 -92.95 -75.04
N SER A 9 -29.85 -93.93 -74.41
CA SER A 9 -30.49 -93.74 -73.09
C SER A 9 -29.47 -93.58 -71.96
N ILE A 10 -28.35 -94.31 -71.99
CA ILE A 10 -27.27 -94.17 -71.00
C ILE A 10 -26.57 -92.81 -71.16
N LEU A 11 -26.35 -92.36 -72.39
CA LEU A 11 -25.81 -91.02 -72.66
C LEU A 11 -26.76 -89.91 -72.22
N LEU A 12 -28.07 -90.08 -72.39
CA LEU A 12 -29.06 -89.12 -71.93
C LEU A 12 -29.09 -89.03 -70.39
N ILE A 13 -29.04 -90.16 -69.68
CA ILE A 13 -29.00 -90.20 -68.21
C ILE A 13 -27.69 -89.59 -67.69
N ALA A 14 -26.56 -89.89 -68.33
CA ALA A 14 -25.27 -89.30 -67.98
C ALA A 14 -25.23 -87.78 -68.23
N ALA A 15 -25.85 -87.31 -69.31
CA ALA A 15 -25.99 -85.88 -69.59
C ALA A 15 -26.88 -85.18 -68.56
N ILE A 16 -28.00 -85.78 -68.16
CA ILE A 16 -28.88 -85.25 -67.11
C ILE A 16 -28.15 -85.21 -65.76
N ALA A 17 -27.40 -86.26 -65.39
CA ALA A 17 -26.62 -86.30 -64.16
C ALA A 17 -25.49 -85.25 -64.16
N ALA A 18 -24.82 -85.02 -65.29
CA ALA A 18 -23.80 -83.99 -65.43
C ALA A 18 -24.39 -82.57 -65.28
N VAL A 19 -25.58 -82.33 -65.83
CA VAL A 19 -26.30 -81.05 -65.69
C VAL A 19 -26.73 -80.83 -64.23
N VAL A 20 -27.26 -81.86 -63.55
CA VAL A 20 -27.63 -81.76 -62.12
C VAL A 20 -26.40 -81.52 -61.24
N PHE A 21 -25.27 -82.17 -61.53
CA PHE A 21 -24.02 -81.98 -60.78
C PHE A 21 -23.43 -80.57 -60.98
N LEU A 22 -23.48 -80.04 -62.20
CA LEU A 22 -23.10 -78.65 -62.48
C LEU A 22 -24.02 -77.67 -61.75
N PHE A 23 -25.33 -77.93 -61.71
CA PHE A 23 -26.29 -77.08 -61.01
C PHE A 23 -26.09 -77.08 -59.48
N ILE A 24 -25.78 -78.23 -58.88
CA ILE A 24 -25.44 -78.34 -57.45
C ILE A 24 -24.13 -77.60 -57.15
N LYS A 25 -23.13 -77.71 -58.02
CA LYS A 25 -21.84 -77.02 -57.86
C LYS A 25 -22.01 -75.50 -57.97
N GLU A 26 -22.79 -75.01 -58.94
CA GLU A 26 -23.12 -73.58 -59.05
C GLU A 26 -23.91 -73.07 -57.85
N GLN A 27 -24.89 -73.83 -57.35
CA GLN A 27 -25.61 -73.46 -56.12
C GLN A 27 -24.69 -73.39 -54.90
N LYS A 28 -23.70 -74.28 -54.79
CA LYS A 28 -22.75 -74.27 -53.67
C LYS A 28 -21.80 -73.07 -53.75
N GLN A 29 -21.31 -72.77 -54.95
CA GLN A 29 -20.48 -71.58 -55.18
C GLN A 29 -21.27 -70.29 -54.97
N ALA A 30 -22.53 -70.21 -55.39
CA ALA A 30 -23.39 -69.05 -55.16
C ALA A 30 -23.62 -68.80 -53.66
N LYS A 31 -23.84 -69.87 -52.86
CA LYS A 31 -23.99 -69.77 -51.40
C LYS A 31 -22.70 -69.38 -50.69
N GLU A 32 -21.55 -69.88 -51.13
CA GLU A 32 -20.25 -69.48 -50.60
C GLU A 32 -19.93 -68.01 -50.94
N THR A 33 -20.27 -67.54 -52.15
CA THR A 33 -20.11 -66.13 -52.52
C THR A 33 -21.08 -65.21 -51.80
N GLU A 34 -22.32 -65.65 -51.53
CA GLU A 34 -23.27 -64.89 -50.69
C GLU A 34 -22.81 -64.81 -49.23
N ALA A 35 -22.30 -65.91 -48.66
CA ALA A 35 -21.79 -65.91 -47.29
C ALA A 35 -20.55 -65.01 -47.13
N VAL A 36 -19.65 -65.01 -48.12
CA VAL A 36 -18.49 -64.10 -48.15
C VAL A 36 -18.92 -62.64 -48.36
N ALA A 37 -19.90 -62.39 -49.22
CA ALA A 37 -20.44 -61.03 -49.43
C ALA A 37 -21.15 -60.50 -48.18
N GLN A 38 -21.91 -61.34 -47.46
CA GLN A 38 -22.55 -60.98 -46.20
C GLN A 38 -21.52 -60.73 -45.09
N GLY A 39 -20.46 -61.55 -45.01
CA GLY A 39 -19.35 -61.32 -44.08
C GLY A 39 -18.64 -59.99 -44.33
N PHE A 40 -18.37 -59.64 -45.58
CA PHE A 40 -17.78 -58.36 -45.96
C PHE A 40 -18.68 -57.15 -45.67
N GLN A 41 -20.01 -57.32 -45.79
CA GLN A 41 -20.96 -56.26 -45.42
C GLN A 41 -21.04 -56.07 -43.91
N ALA A 42 -21.08 -57.16 -43.13
CA ALA A 42 -21.06 -57.08 -41.68
C ALA A 42 -19.77 -56.44 -41.15
N GLU A 43 -18.61 -56.83 -41.68
CA GLU A 43 -17.31 -56.24 -41.32
C GLU A 43 -17.24 -54.75 -41.70
N LYS A 44 -17.79 -54.35 -42.86
CA LYS A 44 -17.90 -52.93 -43.24
C LYS A 44 -18.77 -52.12 -42.28
N GLU A 45 -19.91 -52.66 -41.87
CA GLU A 45 -20.81 -51.98 -40.92
C GLU A 45 -20.17 -51.87 -39.53
N GLU A 46 -19.42 -52.89 -39.10
CA GLU A 46 -18.74 -52.88 -37.81
C GLU A 46 -17.59 -51.86 -37.79
N VAL A 47 -16.80 -51.80 -38.87
CA VAL A 47 -15.75 -50.78 -39.07
C VAL A 47 -16.34 -49.37 -39.16
N GLN A 48 -17.48 -49.19 -39.83
CA GLN A 48 -18.17 -47.89 -39.87
C GLN A 48 -18.67 -47.46 -38.47
N LYS A 49 -19.29 -48.36 -37.72
CA LYS A 49 -19.75 -48.07 -36.35
C LYS A 49 -18.59 -47.74 -35.41
N ALA A 50 -17.47 -48.46 -35.53
CA ALA A 50 -16.26 -48.16 -34.76
C ALA A 50 -15.69 -46.78 -35.11
N ALA A 51 -15.60 -46.43 -36.40
CA ALA A 51 -15.14 -45.12 -36.85
C ALA A 51 -16.08 -43.98 -36.40
N GLU A 52 -17.40 -44.17 -36.46
CA GLU A 52 -18.38 -43.20 -35.96
C GLU A 52 -18.27 -42.99 -34.44
N GLN A 53 -18.07 -44.07 -33.69
CA GLN A 53 -17.84 -43.99 -32.24
C GLN A 53 -16.57 -43.22 -31.91
N GLU A 54 -15.47 -43.49 -32.63
CA GLU A 54 -14.18 -42.82 -32.43
C GLU A 54 -14.26 -41.32 -32.76
N ILE A 55 -14.89 -40.95 -33.88
CA ILE A 55 -15.13 -39.55 -34.25
C ILE A 55 -16.03 -38.85 -33.21
N SER A 56 -17.05 -39.53 -32.68
CA SER A 56 -17.93 -38.97 -31.65
C SER A 56 -17.20 -38.77 -30.31
N ALA A 57 -16.31 -39.69 -29.95
CA ALA A 57 -15.50 -39.61 -28.75
C ALA A 57 -14.45 -38.50 -28.87
N GLU A 58 -13.82 -38.35 -30.03
CA GLU A 58 -12.85 -37.28 -30.31
C GLU A 58 -13.53 -35.91 -30.28
N LYS A 59 -14.75 -35.77 -30.84
CA LYS A 59 -15.53 -34.52 -30.75
C LYS A 59 -15.87 -34.16 -29.31
N LYS A 60 -16.39 -35.11 -28.52
CA LYS A 60 -16.68 -34.88 -27.09
C LYS A 60 -15.43 -34.53 -26.29
N ALA A 61 -14.30 -35.17 -26.60
CA ALA A 61 -13.02 -34.86 -25.96
C ALA A 61 -12.52 -33.45 -26.30
N LYS A 62 -12.66 -33.02 -27.57
CA LYS A 62 -12.33 -31.65 -28.00
C LYS A 62 -13.24 -30.61 -27.36
N GLU A 63 -14.55 -30.83 -27.34
CA GLU A 63 -15.52 -29.93 -26.68
C GLU A 63 -15.23 -29.80 -25.17
N ALA A 64 -14.97 -30.92 -24.48
CA ALA A 64 -14.59 -30.90 -23.06
C ALA A 64 -13.24 -30.21 -22.82
N ALA A 65 -12.28 -30.33 -23.76
CA ALA A 65 -11.01 -29.62 -23.69
C ALA A 65 -11.18 -28.11 -23.91
N GLU A 66 -12.03 -27.70 -24.85
CA GLU A 66 -12.37 -26.29 -25.10
C GLU A 66 -13.11 -25.65 -23.91
N GLU A 67 -14.06 -26.35 -23.30
CA GLU A 67 -14.74 -25.86 -22.09
C GLU A 67 -13.76 -25.70 -20.92
N LYS A 68 -12.87 -26.69 -20.72
CA LYS A 68 -11.81 -26.58 -19.71
C LYS A 68 -10.85 -25.42 -20.00
N ALA A 69 -10.51 -25.19 -21.27
CA ALA A 69 -9.66 -24.08 -21.68
C ALA A 69 -10.35 -22.73 -21.44
N LYS A 70 -11.66 -22.61 -21.74
CA LYS A 70 -12.45 -21.41 -21.45
C LYS A 70 -12.56 -21.16 -19.94
N ALA A 71 -12.89 -22.17 -19.15
CA ALA A 71 -12.96 -22.05 -17.69
C ALA A 71 -11.59 -21.68 -17.09
N ALA A 72 -10.49 -22.26 -17.59
CA ALA A 72 -9.14 -21.90 -17.16
C ALA A 72 -8.78 -20.46 -17.53
N LEU A 73 -9.18 -19.99 -18.73
CA LEU A 73 -8.97 -18.61 -19.18
C LEU A 73 -9.78 -17.62 -18.31
N GLU A 74 -11.03 -17.93 -18.01
CA GLU A 74 -11.88 -17.11 -17.13
C GLU A 74 -11.31 -17.04 -15.71
N ALA A 75 -10.88 -18.17 -15.15
CA ALA A 75 -10.24 -18.21 -13.84
C ALA A 75 -8.92 -17.41 -13.83
N ALA A 76 -8.12 -17.51 -14.90
CA ALA A 76 -6.89 -16.72 -15.05
C ALA A 76 -7.22 -15.22 -15.11
N ASN A 77 -8.23 -14.81 -15.87
CA ASN A 77 -8.65 -13.41 -15.98
C ASN A 77 -9.15 -12.86 -14.64
N GLN A 78 -9.99 -13.61 -13.91
CA GLN A 78 -10.47 -13.22 -12.59
C GLN A 78 -9.32 -13.07 -11.58
N SER A 79 -8.35 -13.99 -11.59
CA SER A 79 -7.18 -13.91 -10.72
C SER A 79 -6.29 -12.70 -11.05
N ALA A 80 -6.13 -12.38 -12.33
CA ALA A 80 -5.36 -11.21 -12.77
C ALA A 80 -6.07 -9.89 -12.40
N GLU A 81 -7.40 -9.85 -12.51
CA GLU A 81 -8.19 -8.69 -12.08
C GLU A 81 -8.13 -8.50 -10.55
N ALA A 82 -8.27 -9.58 -9.79
CA ALA A 82 -8.11 -9.54 -8.33
C ALA A 82 -6.71 -9.07 -7.91
N ALA A 83 -5.65 -9.54 -8.59
CA ALA A 83 -4.28 -9.09 -8.36
C ALA A 83 -4.12 -7.59 -8.66
N ARG A 84 -4.65 -7.11 -9.79
CA ARG A 84 -4.63 -5.67 -10.13
C ARG A 84 -5.38 -4.81 -9.12
N MET A 85 -6.52 -5.28 -8.62
CA MET A 85 -7.29 -4.57 -7.60
C MET A 85 -6.53 -4.54 -6.27
N ALA A 86 -5.85 -5.62 -5.90
CA ALA A 86 -5.01 -5.66 -4.71
C ALA A 86 -3.80 -4.73 -4.81
N GLU A 87 -3.10 -4.72 -5.95
CA GLU A 87 -1.99 -3.78 -6.22
C GLU A 87 -2.47 -2.33 -6.20
N ALA A 88 -3.61 -2.03 -6.84
CA ALA A 88 -4.18 -0.68 -6.85
C ALA A 88 -4.61 -0.23 -5.44
N ALA A 89 -5.16 -1.13 -4.63
CA ALA A 89 -5.51 -0.86 -3.24
C ALA A 89 -4.26 -0.58 -2.39
N LEU A 90 -3.20 -1.37 -2.57
CA LEU A 90 -1.92 -1.17 -1.88
C LEU A 90 -1.26 0.14 -2.28
N ALA A 91 -1.19 0.46 -3.58
CA ALA A 91 -0.68 1.73 -4.08
C ALA A 91 -1.48 2.92 -3.53
N LYS A 92 -2.81 2.80 -3.43
CA LYS A 92 -3.66 3.83 -2.82
C LYS A 92 -3.37 3.99 -1.32
N GLN A 93 -3.18 2.89 -0.60
CA GLN A 93 -2.82 2.91 0.82
C GLN A 93 -1.45 3.56 1.04
N GLU A 94 -0.45 3.24 0.21
CA GLU A 94 0.87 3.85 0.25
C GLU A 94 0.81 5.35 -0.05
N ALA A 95 0.04 5.75 -1.06
CA ALA A 95 -0.18 7.16 -1.38
C ALA A 95 -0.87 7.91 -0.22
N GLN A 96 -1.90 7.32 0.40
CA GLN A 96 -2.56 7.91 1.57
C GLN A 96 -1.60 8.04 2.76
N LYS A 97 -0.75 7.02 2.99
CA LYS A 97 0.27 7.04 4.02
C LYS A 97 1.30 8.16 3.75
N ALA A 98 1.76 8.28 2.51
CA ALA A 98 2.71 9.32 2.10
C ALA A 98 2.14 10.73 2.29
N GLU A 99 0.89 10.97 1.89
CA GLU A 99 0.22 12.27 2.10
C GLU A 99 0.04 12.57 3.59
N LYS A 100 -0.38 11.59 4.41
CA LYS A 100 -0.46 11.77 5.87
C LYS A 100 0.89 12.14 6.47
N LEU A 101 1.97 11.45 6.06
CA LEU A 101 3.32 11.76 6.54
C LEU A 101 3.79 13.17 6.12
N LYS A 102 3.45 13.59 4.91
CA LYS A 102 3.74 14.94 4.42
C LYS A 102 2.99 16.01 5.22
N GLU A 103 1.71 15.77 5.53
CA GLU A 103 0.91 16.66 6.35
C GLU A 103 1.46 16.77 7.78
N LEU A 104 1.79 15.63 8.41
CA LEU A 104 2.39 15.61 9.75
C LEU A 104 3.72 16.37 9.78
N ASN A 105 4.60 16.17 8.80
CA ASN A 105 5.85 16.91 8.70
C ASN A 105 5.62 18.42 8.48
N ALA A 106 4.65 18.80 7.65
CA ALA A 106 4.29 20.21 7.46
C ALA A 106 3.76 20.85 8.76
N ARG A 107 2.98 20.10 9.55
CA ARG A 107 2.51 20.55 10.85
C ARG A 107 3.66 20.68 11.86
N LEU A 108 4.56 19.71 11.89
CA LEU A 108 5.76 19.75 12.74
C LEU A 108 6.63 20.98 12.41
N ALA A 109 6.80 21.32 11.14
CA ALA A 109 7.53 22.51 10.73
C ALA A 109 6.89 23.81 11.24
N ARG A 110 5.56 23.93 11.19
CA ARG A 110 4.83 25.08 11.77
C ARG A 110 4.99 25.17 13.28
N GLU A 111 4.94 24.03 13.97
CA GLU A 111 5.11 23.96 15.42
C GLU A 111 6.53 24.38 15.85
N ALA A 112 7.54 23.96 15.08
CA ALA A 112 8.92 24.36 15.33
C ALA A 112 9.12 25.89 15.21
N VAL A 113 8.47 26.54 14.23
CA VAL A 113 8.49 28.01 14.09
C VAL A 113 7.80 28.68 15.28
N ALA A 114 6.60 28.22 15.65
CA ALA A 114 5.86 28.76 16.80
C ALA A 114 6.66 28.64 18.12
N ARG A 115 7.35 27.51 18.32
CA ARG A 115 8.25 27.32 19.46
C ARG A 115 9.42 28.31 19.46
N GLN A 116 10.01 28.57 18.29
CA GLN A 116 11.10 29.54 18.17
C GLN A 116 10.63 30.96 18.53
N GLU A 117 9.44 31.34 18.09
CA GLU A 117 8.83 32.64 18.43
C GLU A 117 8.55 32.74 19.94
N ALA A 118 7.99 31.69 20.54
CA ALA A 118 7.76 31.63 21.99
C ALA A 118 9.06 31.71 22.79
N GLU A 119 10.13 31.05 22.35
CA GLU A 119 11.45 31.15 23.01
C GLU A 119 12.04 32.55 22.91
N LYS A 120 11.91 33.20 21.75
CA LYS A 120 12.36 34.60 21.57
C LYS A 120 11.57 35.56 22.46
N ALA A 121 10.25 35.38 22.54
CA ALA A 121 9.39 36.17 23.41
C ALA A 121 9.76 36.01 24.89
N ALA A 122 10.00 34.77 25.33
CA ALA A 122 10.42 34.48 26.70
C ALA A 122 11.77 35.15 27.05
N LYS A 123 12.77 35.05 26.18
CA LYS A 123 14.08 35.72 26.38
C LYS A 123 13.95 37.24 26.44
N ASN A 124 13.11 37.83 25.59
CA ASN A 124 12.87 39.27 25.61
C ASN A 124 12.17 39.73 26.90
N ALA A 125 11.20 38.94 27.39
CA ALA A 125 10.53 39.23 28.66
C ALA A 125 11.52 39.13 29.84
N GLU A 126 12.37 38.10 29.86
CA GLU A 126 13.42 37.92 30.86
C GLU A 126 14.40 39.10 30.88
N ALA A 127 14.87 39.54 29.71
CA ALA A 127 15.76 40.71 29.60
C ALA A 127 15.10 41.99 30.13
N LYS A 128 13.80 42.21 29.86
CA LYS A 128 13.04 43.35 30.40
C LYS A 128 12.89 43.27 31.92
N MET A 129 12.63 42.09 32.47
CA MET A 129 12.58 41.90 33.93
C MET A 129 13.91 42.27 34.57
N GLN A 130 15.03 41.76 34.04
CA GLN A 130 16.36 42.07 34.56
C GLN A 130 16.66 43.56 34.50
N GLN A 131 16.26 44.24 33.41
CA GLN A 131 16.43 45.69 33.30
C GLN A 131 15.61 46.43 34.37
N LEU A 132 14.31 46.14 34.48
CA LEU A 132 13.43 46.79 35.47
C LEU A 132 13.87 46.52 36.89
N GLN A 133 14.41 45.34 37.18
CA GLN A 133 14.92 45.02 38.50
C GLN A 133 16.14 45.88 38.86
N ARG A 134 17.06 46.11 37.90
CA ARG A 134 18.17 47.06 38.09
C ARG A 134 17.69 48.49 38.25
N ASP A 135 16.69 48.89 37.47
CA ASP A 135 16.11 50.24 37.57
C ASP A 135 15.42 50.45 38.92
N LEU A 136 14.71 49.43 39.41
CA LEU A 136 14.08 49.43 40.74
C LEU A 136 15.12 49.57 41.85
N GLU A 137 16.20 48.77 41.82
CA GLU A 137 17.30 48.89 42.78
C GLU A 137 17.93 50.29 42.78
N ALA A 138 18.08 50.90 41.60
CA ALA A 138 18.60 52.26 41.48
C ALA A 138 17.63 53.31 42.06
N THR A 139 16.31 53.16 41.81
CA THR A 139 15.28 54.04 42.36
C THR A 139 15.19 53.92 43.88
N GLU A 140 15.28 52.69 44.43
CA GLU A 140 15.27 52.45 45.88
C GLU A 140 16.50 53.08 46.57
N ARG A 141 17.68 53.06 45.94
CA ARG A 141 18.85 53.80 46.45
C ARG A 141 18.61 55.30 46.49
N ARG A 142 18.04 55.88 45.42
CA ARG A 142 17.68 57.31 45.39
C ARG A 142 16.66 57.65 46.47
N GLN A 143 15.70 56.77 46.72
CA GLN A 143 14.71 56.94 47.79
C GLN A 143 15.38 56.99 49.16
N ALA A 144 16.35 56.11 49.42
CA ALA A 144 17.13 56.13 50.66
C ALA A 144 17.96 57.42 50.82
N GLU A 145 18.59 57.90 49.75
CA GLU A 145 19.34 59.18 49.76
C GLU A 145 18.44 60.39 50.04
N ILE A 146 17.27 60.47 49.42
CA ILE A 146 16.30 61.55 49.65
C ILE A 146 15.73 61.46 51.07
N ALA A 147 15.43 60.25 51.57
CA ALA A 147 14.94 60.06 52.93
C ALA A 147 15.97 60.53 53.99
N GLN A 148 17.27 60.32 53.75
CA GLN A 148 18.33 60.87 54.61
C GLN A 148 18.35 62.40 54.59
N ARG A 149 18.25 63.02 53.40
CA ARG A 149 18.20 64.50 53.27
C ARG A 149 16.94 65.13 53.84
N LEU A 150 15.82 64.41 53.81
CA LEU A 150 14.56 64.85 54.41
C LEU A 150 14.66 65.00 55.93
N ALA A 151 15.45 64.16 56.59
CA ALA A 151 15.75 64.31 58.01
C ALA A 151 16.49 65.64 58.32
N GLU A 152 17.07 66.28 57.30
CA GLU A 152 17.85 67.53 57.40
C GLU A 152 17.06 68.81 57.03
N LYS A 153 15.72 68.69 56.82
CA LYS A 153 14.71 69.77 56.67
C LYS A 153 14.62 70.48 55.31
N SER A 154 13.70 70.04 54.45
CA SER A 154 13.17 70.82 53.32
C SER A 154 11.83 70.27 52.80
N ASP A 155 10.80 71.11 52.70
CA ASP A 155 9.49 70.74 52.13
C ASP A 155 9.59 70.33 50.64
N THR A 156 10.61 70.81 49.92
CA THR A 156 10.84 70.46 48.51
C THR A 156 11.29 69.00 48.36
N GLU A 157 12.03 68.47 49.33
CA GLU A 157 12.47 67.08 49.34
C GLU A 157 11.31 66.13 49.70
N ALA A 158 10.28 66.62 50.40
CA ALA A 158 9.10 65.81 50.77
C ALA A 158 8.27 65.47 49.53
N ASN A 159 8.08 66.45 48.64
CA ASN A 159 7.41 66.24 47.35
C ASN A 159 8.21 65.30 46.44
N ARG A 160 9.54 65.45 46.37
CA ARG A 160 10.42 64.53 45.61
C ARG A 160 10.37 63.10 46.15
N HIS A 161 10.35 62.93 47.47
CA HIS A 161 10.24 61.61 48.08
C HIS A 161 8.91 60.91 47.74
N GLN A 162 7.79 61.65 47.77
CA GLN A 162 6.49 61.10 47.34
C GLN A 162 6.51 60.70 45.86
N GLU A 163 7.13 61.49 44.99
CA GLU A 163 7.26 61.17 43.56
C GLU A 163 8.10 59.89 43.34
N VAL A 164 9.21 59.74 44.06
CA VAL A 164 10.07 58.54 43.98
C VAL A 164 9.35 57.30 44.53
N LEU A 165 8.58 57.42 45.62
CA LEU A 165 7.76 56.32 46.12
C LEU A 165 6.70 55.89 45.09
N ALA A 166 6.04 56.84 44.43
CA ALA A 166 5.09 56.54 43.36
C ALA A 166 5.77 55.85 42.16
N GLN A 167 7.01 56.24 41.82
CA GLN A 167 7.81 55.57 40.79
C GLN A 167 8.18 54.14 41.17
N ILE A 168 8.57 53.88 42.42
CA ILE A 168 8.87 52.54 42.95
C ILE A 168 7.65 51.64 42.83
N GLU A 169 6.48 52.10 43.28
CA GLU A 169 5.25 51.31 43.21
C GLU A 169 4.83 51.03 41.75
N LYS A 170 5.01 52.01 40.86
CA LYS A 170 4.78 51.80 39.41
C LYS A 170 5.76 50.76 38.84
N GLN A 171 7.04 50.83 39.16
CA GLN A 171 8.06 49.88 38.70
C GLN A 171 7.80 48.47 39.24
N LYS A 172 7.38 48.34 40.50
CA LYS A 172 6.98 47.05 41.10
C LYS A 172 5.76 46.45 40.40
N ALA A 173 4.73 47.26 40.12
CA ALA A 173 3.55 46.81 39.39
C ALA A 173 3.89 46.35 37.96
N GLU A 174 4.77 47.09 37.27
CA GLU A 174 5.26 46.72 35.93
C GLU A 174 6.07 45.42 35.96
N LEU A 175 6.95 45.25 36.95
CA LEU A 175 7.74 44.03 37.15
C LEU A 175 6.83 42.83 37.41
N ALA A 176 5.79 42.97 38.24
CA ALA A 176 4.82 41.92 38.50
C ALA A 176 4.06 41.51 37.22
N SER A 177 3.62 42.49 36.43
CA SER A 177 2.95 42.24 35.14
C SER A 177 3.86 41.49 34.15
N ILE A 178 5.13 41.89 34.04
CA ILE A 178 6.08 41.23 33.13
C ILE A 178 6.48 39.85 33.65
N ALA A 179 6.60 39.65 34.98
CA ALA A 179 6.82 38.35 35.57
C ALA A 179 5.67 37.37 35.25
N GLU A 180 4.43 37.85 35.27
CA GLU A 180 3.28 37.05 34.85
C GLU A 180 3.34 36.70 33.36
N GLN A 181 3.66 37.67 32.49
CA GLN A 181 3.84 37.45 31.06
C GLN A 181 4.96 36.44 30.77
N HIS A 182 6.10 36.54 31.46
CA HIS A 182 7.21 35.60 31.35
C HIS A 182 6.78 34.19 31.77
N ASN A 183 6.08 34.05 32.89
CA ASN A 183 5.57 32.75 33.35
C ASN A 183 4.59 32.13 32.34
N ARG A 184 3.68 32.92 31.78
CA ARG A 184 2.76 32.47 30.72
C ARG A 184 3.52 32.01 29.48
N ALA A 185 4.51 32.79 29.03
CA ALA A 185 5.36 32.43 27.89
C ALA A 185 6.17 31.14 28.14
N GLN A 186 6.68 30.92 29.35
CA GLN A 186 7.38 29.67 29.71
C GLN A 186 6.44 28.46 29.74
N GLN A 187 5.21 28.63 30.24
CA GLN A 187 4.20 27.57 30.21
C GLN A 187 3.80 27.22 28.77
N GLU A 188 3.59 28.23 27.92
CA GLU A 188 3.30 28.01 26.50
C GLU A 188 4.46 27.29 25.82
N ARG A 189 5.72 27.74 26.03
CA ARG A 189 6.91 27.06 25.53
C ARG A 189 6.94 25.58 25.92
N LYS A 190 6.63 25.24 27.19
CA LYS A 190 6.56 23.84 27.64
C LYS A 190 5.45 23.04 26.94
N ARG A 191 4.27 23.64 26.76
CA ARG A 191 3.15 23.00 26.03
C ARG A 191 3.53 22.69 24.58
N ARG A 192 4.12 23.66 23.88
CA ARG A 192 4.60 23.53 22.49
C ARG A 192 5.64 22.42 22.34
N ILE A 193 6.54 22.26 23.31
CA ILE A 193 7.50 21.14 23.33
C ILE A 193 6.78 19.80 23.38
N VAL A 194 5.78 19.65 24.24
CA VAL A 194 5.03 18.40 24.37
C VAL A 194 4.23 18.11 23.09
N GLU A 195 3.61 19.12 22.48
CA GLU A 195 2.90 18.97 21.20
C GLU A 195 3.84 18.55 20.07
N GLN A 196 5.03 19.14 20.00
CA GLN A 196 6.06 18.76 19.04
C GLN A 196 6.48 17.29 19.22
N VAL A 197 6.75 16.86 20.46
CA VAL A 197 7.14 15.47 20.74
C VAL A 197 6.04 14.48 20.33
N LYS A 198 4.77 14.80 20.58
CA LYS A 198 3.65 13.96 20.13
C LYS A 198 3.58 13.85 18.60
N LEU A 199 3.81 14.95 17.88
CA LEU A 199 3.86 14.92 16.41
C LEU A 199 5.04 14.09 15.89
N GLU A 200 6.20 14.18 16.56
CA GLU A 200 7.37 13.35 16.26
C GLU A 200 7.05 11.85 16.46
N GLU A 201 6.38 11.50 17.56
CA GLU A 201 5.91 10.13 17.84
C GLU A 201 4.92 9.65 16.77
N GLU A 202 3.91 10.45 16.40
CA GLU A 202 2.94 10.12 15.36
C GLU A 202 3.60 9.86 13.99
N ILE A 203 4.65 10.62 13.64
CA ILE A 203 5.41 10.42 12.40
C ILE A 203 6.18 9.09 12.45
N MET A 204 6.82 8.79 13.59
CA MET A 204 7.56 7.53 13.77
C MET A 204 6.63 6.31 13.75
N GLU A 205 5.47 6.37 14.41
CA GLU A 205 4.44 5.32 14.37
C GLU A 205 3.90 5.10 12.96
N ALA A 206 3.76 6.17 12.17
CA ALA A 206 3.43 6.08 10.76
C ALA A 206 4.60 5.59 9.88
N GLY A 207 5.77 5.26 10.45
CA GLY A 207 6.96 4.78 9.73
C GLY A 207 7.62 5.83 8.84
N GLY A 208 7.40 7.12 9.13
CA GLY A 208 8.01 8.24 8.42
C GLY A 208 9.29 8.73 9.09
N ASN A 209 10.06 9.53 8.35
CA ASN A 209 11.23 10.21 8.89
C ASN A 209 10.86 11.63 9.34
N ILE A 210 11.40 12.04 10.49
CA ILE A 210 11.19 13.37 11.06
C ILE A 210 12.11 14.36 10.32
N THR A 211 11.51 15.34 9.63
CA THR A 211 12.29 16.39 8.94
C THR A 211 11.98 17.74 9.58
N ILE A 212 12.86 18.21 10.47
CA ILE A 212 12.72 19.54 11.10
C ILE A 212 13.69 20.51 10.38
N PRO A 213 13.19 21.51 9.62
CA PRO A 213 14.04 22.40 8.83
C PRO A 213 14.98 23.30 9.65
N ASN A 214 14.83 23.36 10.97
CA ASN A 214 15.67 24.20 11.84
C ASN A 214 16.09 23.45 13.11
N TYR A 215 17.26 22.80 13.05
CA TYR A 215 17.82 21.93 14.10
C TYR A 215 18.26 22.66 15.38
N ARG A 216 18.23 23.99 15.43
CA ARG A 216 18.71 24.78 16.58
C ARG A 216 17.79 24.74 17.80
N VAL A 217 16.53 24.33 17.61
CA VAL A 217 15.57 24.15 18.68
C VAL A 217 15.51 22.65 18.98
N TRP A 218 16.51 22.13 19.70
CA TRP A 218 16.62 20.69 19.98
C TRP A 218 15.33 20.13 20.63
N SER A 219 14.75 19.13 19.97
CA SER A 219 13.82 18.19 20.60
C SER A 219 14.62 17.28 21.53
N PRO A 220 14.16 17.02 22.78
CA PRO A 220 14.81 16.07 23.68
C PRO A 220 14.99 14.66 23.08
N ASN A 221 14.16 14.29 22.10
CA ASN A 221 14.14 12.97 21.48
C ASN A 221 14.91 12.89 20.15
N TYR A 222 15.35 14.01 19.57
CA TYR A 222 16.09 14.00 18.30
C TYR A 222 17.58 13.78 18.53
N ARG A 223 18.05 12.54 18.38
CA ARG A 223 19.47 12.23 18.13
C ARG A 223 19.66 12.19 16.62
N PRO A 224 20.43 13.12 16.01
CA PRO A 224 20.81 12.95 14.63
C PRO A 224 21.52 11.59 14.53
N SER A 225 21.01 10.67 13.71
CA SER A 225 21.82 9.55 13.26
C SER A 225 23.08 10.19 12.68
N LEU A 226 24.23 9.93 13.30
CA LEU A 226 25.55 10.31 12.80
C LEU A 226 25.83 9.50 11.53
N SER A 227 25.03 9.73 10.49
CA SER A 227 25.40 9.42 9.12
C SER A 227 26.46 10.44 8.77
N ARG A 228 27.69 10.19 9.23
CA ARG A 228 28.88 10.85 8.70
C ARG A 228 28.73 10.79 7.17
N PRO A 229 28.79 11.91 6.44
CA PRO A 229 29.05 11.82 5.02
C PRO A 229 30.34 10.99 4.91
N LYS A 230 30.27 9.85 4.22
CA LYS A 230 31.48 9.16 3.78
C LYS A 230 32.24 10.23 3.01
N SER A 231 33.34 10.71 3.59
CA SER A 231 34.32 11.47 2.85
C SER A 231 34.76 10.55 1.73
N ASP A 232 34.36 10.86 0.51
CA ASP A 232 34.91 10.24 -0.67
C ASP A 232 36.41 10.48 -0.65
N SER A 233 37.16 9.44 -0.26
CA SER A 233 38.58 9.36 -0.53
C SER A 233 38.74 9.07 -2.01
N THR A 234 38.56 10.08 -2.85
CA THR A 234 39.20 10.07 -4.15
C THR A 234 40.66 10.41 -3.93
N SER A 235 41.46 9.36 -3.73
CA SER A 235 42.83 9.35 -4.21
C SER A 235 42.83 9.56 -5.71
N ASN A 236 43.46 10.64 -6.16
CA ASN A 236 44.35 10.71 -7.31
C ASN A 236 45.10 12.03 -7.27
#